data_AF-A0A7V9PZG2-F1
#
_entry.id   AF-A0A7V9PZG2-F1
#
_cell.length_a   1.000
_cell.length_b   1.000
_cell.length_c   1.000
_cell.angle_alpha   90.00
_cell.angle_beta   90.00
_cell.angle_gamma   90.00
#
_symmetry.space_group_name_H-M   'P 1'
#
loop_
_entity.id
_entity.type
_entity.pdbx_description
1 polymer ?
#
loop_
_entity_poly.entity_id
_entity_poly.type
_entity_poly.pdbx_seq_one_letter_code
_entity_poly.pdbx_strand_id
1 'polypeptide(L)'
;VKQALWDAFDGTAQPTTLEGLTLYLDEVGWQVSTAGLPGYQGPENVSVTDELTQAAVYAELIRRASCDSDIAEVSFFGFRDDGARSGFQAALQRLDGSSRPAAEAVRAAISASAAGCNVAQLPWQPREDVLEPTVSVSAIGGSLGIRLRAGEDARAVVCVTPRASGRGVLAWLARVPGRRCQATSLIGLRPADITMSAPTDTRNGVDVTVDLAAESNPSRRTLLRHPTPG
;
A
#
# COMPACT_ATOMS: atom_id res chain seq x y z
N VAL A 1 -4.85 6.37 -4.33
CA VAL A 1 -4.90 7.47 -5.32
C VAL A 1 -5.52 8.73 -4.73
N LYS A 2 -6.81 8.75 -4.34
CA LYS A 2 -7.46 9.95 -3.78
C LYS A 2 -6.70 10.64 -2.65
N GLN A 3 -6.20 9.87 -1.67
CA GLN A 3 -5.38 10.43 -0.58
C GLN A 3 -4.13 11.16 -1.10
N ALA A 4 -3.41 10.58 -2.08
CA ALA A 4 -2.21 11.20 -2.61
C ALA A 4 -2.53 12.49 -3.39
N LEU A 5 -3.67 12.54 -4.09
CA LEU A 5 -4.14 13.76 -4.76
C LEU A 5 -4.55 14.84 -3.75
N TRP A 6 -5.25 14.46 -2.69
CA TRP A 6 -5.56 15.35 -1.59
C TRP A 6 -4.30 15.93 -0.97
N ASP A 7 -3.35 15.08 -0.59
CA ASP A 7 -2.07 15.48 -0.01
C ASP A 7 -1.27 16.45 -0.90
N ALA A 8 -1.38 16.30 -2.23
CA ALA A 8 -0.68 17.12 -3.20
C ALA A 8 -1.37 18.47 -3.48
N PHE A 9 -2.70 18.52 -3.43
CA PHE A 9 -3.49 19.64 -3.95
C PHE A 9 -4.34 20.38 -2.91
N ASP A 10 -4.60 19.81 -1.74
CA ASP A 10 -5.33 20.50 -0.68
C ASP A 10 -4.60 21.79 -0.27
N GLY A 11 -5.37 22.89 -0.18
CA GLY A 11 -4.84 24.23 0.04
C GLY A 11 -4.11 24.86 -1.16
N THR A 12 -4.11 24.22 -2.33
CA THR A 12 -3.59 24.78 -3.58
C THR A 12 -4.73 25.29 -4.48
N ALA A 13 -4.41 25.80 -5.67
CA ALA A 13 -5.41 26.20 -6.66
C ALA A 13 -5.89 25.03 -7.56
N GLN A 14 -5.28 23.86 -7.45
CA GLN A 14 -5.69 22.66 -8.19
C GLN A 14 -6.85 21.99 -7.45
N PRO A 15 -7.90 21.54 -8.16
CA PRO A 15 -9.05 20.91 -7.51
C PRO A 15 -8.69 19.53 -6.94
N THR A 16 -9.33 19.17 -5.84
CA THR A 16 -9.32 17.81 -5.29
C THR A 16 -10.58 17.03 -5.68
N THR A 17 -10.63 15.72 -5.38
CA THR A 17 -11.84 14.92 -5.62
C THR A 17 -13.02 15.38 -4.77
N LEU A 18 -12.78 16.03 -3.62
CA LEU A 18 -13.84 16.65 -2.81
C LEU A 18 -14.42 17.93 -3.46
N GLU A 19 -13.72 18.50 -4.43
CA GLU A 19 -14.10 19.73 -5.14
C GLU A 19 -14.57 19.44 -6.57
N GLY A 20 -14.78 18.16 -6.92
CA GLY A 20 -15.29 17.73 -8.21
C GLY A 20 -14.23 17.32 -9.23
N LEU A 21 -12.96 17.16 -8.84
CA LEU A 21 -11.98 16.48 -9.70
C LEU A 21 -12.41 15.04 -9.94
N THR A 22 -12.58 14.66 -11.20
CA THR A 22 -12.80 13.27 -11.62
C THR A 22 -11.50 12.62 -12.08
N LEU A 23 -11.35 11.33 -11.81
CA LEU A 23 -10.18 10.52 -12.08
C LEU A 23 -10.34 9.71 -13.36
N TYR A 24 -9.33 9.74 -14.20
CA TYR A 24 -9.16 8.86 -15.34
C TYR A 24 -8.06 7.84 -14.98
N LEU A 25 -8.44 6.58 -14.79
CA LEU A 25 -7.50 5.50 -14.50
C LEU A 25 -6.98 4.95 -15.83
N ASP A 26 -6.02 5.65 -16.43
CA ASP A 26 -5.70 5.55 -17.87
C ASP A 26 -4.88 4.28 -18.26
N GLU A 27 -4.04 3.78 -17.36
CA GLU A 27 -3.11 2.69 -17.66
C GLU A 27 -3.09 1.66 -16.53
N VAL A 28 -4.20 0.91 -16.37
CA VAL A 28 -4.28 -0.14 -15.36
C VAL A 28 -3.92 -1.49 -15.96
N GLY A 29 -2.97 -2.21 -15.35
CA GLY A 29 -2.53 -3.50 -15.86
C GLY A 29 -2.02 -4.45 -14.78
N TRP A 30 -2.34 -5.74 -14.91
CA TRP A 30 -1.72 -6.83 -14.13
C TRP A 30 -1.03 -7.81 -15.08
N GLN A 31 0.30 -7.90 -14.99
CA GLN A 31 1.09 -8.79 -15.84
C GLN A 31 0.88 -10.26 -15.45
N VAL A 32 0.59 -11.08 -16.46
CA VAL A 32 0.42 -12.52 -16.32
C VAL A 32 1.66 -13.24 -16.83
N SER A 33 2.05 -14.33 -16.16
CA SER A 33 3.14 -15.18 -16.61
C SER A 33 2.93 -15.67 -18.04
N THR A 34 3.95 -15.49 -18.88
CA THR A 34 3.96 -16.00 -20.26
C THR A 34 5.06 -17.05 -20.47
N ALA A 35 5.54 -17.65 -19.39
CA ALA A 35 6.57 -18.68 -19.42
C ALA A 35 6.13 -19.87 -20.28
N GLY A 36 6.98 -20.26 -21.24
CA GLY A 36 6.72 -21.37 -22.15
C GLY A 36 5.74 -21.08 -23.30
N LEU A 37 5.14 -19.88 -23.36
CA LEU A 37 4.28 -19.49 -24.48
C LEU A 37 5.10 -19.04 -25.70
N PRO A 38 4.72 -19.45 -26.92
CA PRO A 38 5.40 -19.01 -28.15
C PRO A 38 5.37 -17.49 -28.35
N GLY A 39 6.44 -16.94 -28.91
CA GLY A 39 6.55 -15.53 -29.27
C GLY A 39 6.93 -14.58 -28.12
N TYR A 40 6.84 -15.02 -26.87
CA TYR A 40 7.28 -14.23 -25.71
C TYR A 40 8.76 -14.47 -25.39
N GLN A 41 9.52 -13.38 -25.29
CA GLN A 41 10.99 -13.40 -25.22
C GLN A 41 11.52 -12.59 -24.03
N GLY A 42 12.68 -12.99 -23.50
CA GLY A 42 13.31 -12.33 -22.35
C GLY A 42 12.73 -12.78 -21.00
N PRO A 43 13.25 -12.26 -19.88
CA PRO A 43 12.73 -12.52 -18.54
C PRO A 43 11.54 -11.60 -18.21
N GLU A 44 10.68 -12.06 -17.30
CA GLU A 44 9.66 -11.19 -16.67
C GLU A 44 10.36 -10.11 -15.84
N ASN A 45 9.85 -8.87 -15.90
CA ASN A 45 10.42 -7.70 -15.22
C ASN A 45 9.78 -7.38 -13.86
N VAL A 46 8.65 -8.03 -13.54
CA VAL A 46 7.91 -7.89 -12.27
C VAL A 46 7.44 -9.25 -11.77
N SER A 47 6.96 -9.30 -10.52
CA SER A 47 6.24 -10.48 -10.03
C SER A 47 4.91 -10.60 -10.77
N VAL A 48 4.78 -11.64 -11.58
CA VAL A 48 3.60 -11.90 -12.41
C VAL A 48 2.52 -12.68 -11.66
N THR A 49 1.29 -12.59 -12.16
CA THR A 49 0.14 -13.39 -11.71
C THR A 49 -0.28 -14.43 -12.76
N ASP A 50 -1.43 -15.09 -12.56
CA ASP A 50 -2.05 -16.01 -13.50
C ASP A 50 -3.29 -15.39 -14.18
N GLU A 51 -3.77 -16.01 -15.26
CA GLU A 51 -4.87 -15.48 -16.08
C GLU A 51 -6.20 -15.36 -15.33
N LEU A 52 -6.50 -16.28 -14.40
CA LEU A 52 -7.76 -16.25 -13.66
C LEU A 52 -7.72 -15.16 -12.60
N THR A 53 -6.58 -14.98 -11.94
CA THR A 53 -6.37 -13.87 -11.02
C THR A 53 -6.48 -12.53 -11.73
N GLN A 54 -5.86 -12.37 -12.91
CA GLN A 54 -6.03 -11.16 -13.72
C GLN A 54 -7.50 -10.88 -14.05
N ALA A 55 -8.24 -11.90 -14.50
CA ALA A 55 -9.66 -11.77 -14.82
C ALA A 55 -10.51 -11.32 -13.61
N ALA A 56 -10.25 -11.91 -12.44
CA ALA A 56 -10.92 -11.53 -11.20
C ALA A 56 -10.60 -10.08 -10.79
N VAL A 57 -9.33 -9.66 -10.88
CA VAL A 57 -8.89 -8.30 -10.57
C VAL A 57 -9.56 -7.29 -11.51
N TYR A 58 -9.58 -7.54 -12.82
CA TYR A 58 -10.18 -6.61 -13.79
C TYR A 58 -11.68 -6.48 -13.61
N ALA A 59 -12.39 -7.58 -13.39
CA ALA A 59 -13.82 -7.55 -13.12
C ALA A 59 -14.14 -6.78 -11.83
N GLU A 60 -13.31 -6.93 -10.80
CA GLU A 60 -13.47 -6.21 -9.54
C GLU A 60 -13.17 -4.73 -9.67
N LEU A 61 -12.14 -4.36 -10.43
CA LEU A 61 -11.83 -2.96 -10.72
C LEU A 61 -13.02 -2.26 -11.38
N ILE A 62 -13.63 -2.87 -12.39
CA ILE A 62 -14.81 -2.31 -13.06
C ILE A 62 -15.96 -2.10 -12.08
N ARG A 63 -16.25 -3.10 -11.23
CA ARG A 63 -17.33 -2.98 -10.23
C ARG A 63 -17.07 -1.84 -9.25
N ARG A 64 -15.84 -1.70 -8.77
CA ARG A 64 -15.45 -0.63 -7.83
C ARG A 64 -15.49 0.75 -8.51
N ALA A 65 -14.92 0.86 -9.71
CA ALA A 65 -14.91 2.09 -10.47
C ALA A 65 -16.34 2.56 -10.83
N SER A 66 -17.22 1.63 -11.22
CA SER A 66 -18.62 1.94 -11.52
C SER A 66 -19.41 2.41 -10.27
N CYS A 67 -18.88 2.16 -9.08
CA CYS A 67 -19.44 2.61 -7.82
C CYS A 67 -18.86 3.93 -7.33
N ASP A 68 -17.71 4.35 -7.82
CA ASP A 68 -17.04 5.55 -7.34
C ASP A 68 -17.37 6.74 -8.25
N SER A 69 -18.13 7.71 -7.75
CA SER A 69 -18.52 8.90 -8.50
C SER A 69 -17.34 9.77 -8.95
N ASP A 70 -16.20 9.62 -8.29
CA ASP A 70 -15.00 10.40 -8.63
C ASP A 70 -14.19 9.71 -9.73
N ILE A 71 -14.58 8.53 -10.23
CA ILE A 71 -13.91 7.86 -11.35
C ILE A 71 -14.73 8.08 -12.62
N ALA A 72 -14.15 8.80 -13.58
CA ALA A 72 -14.75 9.03 -14.89
C ALA A 72 -14.50 7.86 -15.85
N GLU A 73 -13.31 7.24 -15.78
CA GLU A 73 -12.91 6.22 -16.75
C GLU A 73 -11.88 5.24 -16.17
N VAL A 74 -11.93 4.02 -16.69
CA VAL A 74 -10.88 3.00 -16.53
C VAL A 74 -10.45 2.53 -17.91
N SER A 75 -9.16 2.66 -18.19
CA SER A 75 -8.51 2.12 -19.38
C SER A 75 -7.49 1.06 -18.95
N PHE A 76 -7.61 -0.13 -19.53
CA PHE A 76 -6.67 -1.21 -19.32
C PHE A 76 -5.47 -1.04 -20.24
N PHE A 77 -4.26 -1.10 -19.69
CA PHE A 77 -3.05 -0.89 -20.47
C PHE A 77 -2.83 -2.05 -21.45
N GLY A 78 -2.85 -1.70 -22.74
CA GLY A 78 -2.66 -2.62 -23.85
C GLY A 78 -3.92 -3.42 -24.19
N PHE A 79 -4.24 -3.48 -25.49
CA PHE A 79 -5.27 -4.41 -25.98
C PHE A 79 -4.69 -5.79 -26.31
N ARG A 80 -3.40 -5.83 -26.66
CA ARG A 80 -2.62 -7.04 -26.97
C ARG A 80 -1.27 -6.97 -26.26
N ASP A 81 -0.79 -8.12 -25.79
CA ASP A 81 0.48 -8.19 -25.10
C ASP A 81 1.67 -7.84 -25.99
N ASP A 82 2.71 -7.29 -25.34
CA ASP A 82 4.03 -7.20 -25.93
C ASP A 82 4.70 -8.57 -26.02
N GLY A 83 5.45 -8.80 -27.10
CA GLY A 83 6.26 -10.03 -27.24
C GLY A 83 7.53 -10.02 -26.38
N ALA A 84 8.07 -8.85 -26.06
CA ALA A 84 9.19 -8.75 -25.13
C ALA A 84 8.65 -8.74 -23.69
N ARG A 85 9.11 -9.67 -22.83
CA ARG A 85 8.74 -9.76 -21.40
C ARG A 85 9.31 -8.62 -20.53
N SER A 86 10.13 -7.77 -21.12
CA SER A 86 10.48 -6.47 -20.55
C SER A 86 9.41 -5.40 -20.78
N GLY A 87 8.45 -5.65 -21.68
CA GLY A 87 7.26 -4.83 -21.93
C GLY A 87 6.08 -5.29 -21.04
N PHE A 88 4.85 -5.17 -21.55
CA PHE A 88 3.62 -5.47 -20.80
C PHE A 88 2.86 -6.70 -21.32
N GLN A 89 2.73 -7.70 -20.46
CA GLN A 89 1.90 -8.90 -20.66
C GLN A 89 0.62 -8.82 -19.80
N ALA A 90 -0.07 -7.68 -19.87
CA ALA A 90 -1.25 -7.36 -19.05
C ALA A 90 -2.53 -7.17 -19.87
N ALA A 91 -2.48 -7.39 -21.18
CA ALA A 91 -3.57 -7.01 -22.06
C ALA A 91 -4.76 -7.97 -21.96
N LEU A 92 -5.84 -7.66 -22.72
CA LEU A 92 -6.99 -8.57 -22.86
C LEU A 92 -6.77 -9.67 -23.90
N GLN A 93 -5.85 -9.45 -24.85
CA GLN A 93 -5.42 -10.44 -25.83
C GLN A 93 -3.97 -10.85 -25.60
N ARG A 94 -3.71 -12.15 -25.77
CA ARG A 94 -2.36 -12.68 -25.89
C ARG A 94 -1.71 -12.13 -27.16
N LEU A 95 -0.38 -12.26 -27.26
CA LEU A 95 0.42 -11.88 -28.42
C LEU A 95 -0.13 -12.44 -29.74
N ASP A 96 -0.58 -13.70 -29.76
CA ASP A 96 -1.16 -14.36 -30.93
C ASP A 96 -2.57 -13.86 -31.30
N GLY A 97 -3.20 -13.08 -30.42
CA GLY A 97 -4.54 -12.51 -30.59
C GLY A 97 -5.66 -13.33 -30.00
N SER A 98 -5.36 -14.49 -29.43
CA SER A 98 -6.32 -15.23 -28.63
C SER A 98 -6.74 -14.40 -27.42
N SER A 99 -8.04 -14.47 -27.08
CA SER A 99 -8.57 -13.76 -25.92
C SER A 99 -8.11 -14.43 -24.62
N ARG A 100 -7.75 -13.63 -23.62
CA ARG A 100 -7.55 -14.09 -22.24
C ARG A 100 -8.90 -14.21 -21.53
N PRO A 101 -9.01 -15.01 -20.46
CA PRO A 101 -10.19 -15.02 -19.58
C PRO A 101 -10.62 -13.63 -19.10
N ALA A 102 -9.66 -12.72 -18.92
CA ALA A 102 -9.93 -11.33 -18.55
C ALA A 102 -10.83 -10.58 -19.54
N ALA A 103 -10.77 -10.89 -20.84
CA ALA A 103 -11.63 -10.23 -21.83
C ALA A 103 -13.12 -10.49 -21.59
N GLU A 104 -13.48 -11.74 -21.27
CA GLU A 104 -14.87 -12.10 -20.93
C GLU A 104 -15.26 -11.53 -19.56
N ALA A 105 -14.36 -11.59 -18.58
CA ALA A 105 -14.62 -11.04 -17.25
C ALA A 105 -14.88 -9.53 -17.28
N VAL A 106 -14.12 -8.78 -18.09
CA VAL A 106 -14.34 -7.35 -18.35
C VAL A 106 -15.71 -7.11 -18.98
N ARG A 107 -16.04 -7.84 -20.06
CA ARG A 107 -17.35 -7.73 -20.72
C ARG A 107 -18.50 -7.99 -19.75
N ALA A 108 -18.40 -9.06 -18.97
CA ALA A 108 -19.41 -9.42 -17.99
C ALA A 108 -19.54 -8.37 -16.88
N ALA A 109 -18.43 -7.83 -16.37
CA ALA A 109 -18.45 -6.80 -15.33
C ALA A 109 -19.05 -5.47 -15.82
N ILE A 110 -18.76 -5.05 -17.05
CA ILE A 110 -19.39 -3.89 -17.69
C ILE A 110 -20.90 -4.10 -17.78
N SER A 111 -21.33 -5.24 -18.29
CA SER A 111 -22.76 -5.59 -18.40
C SER A 111 -23.45 -5.57 -17.04
N ALA A 112 -22.83 -6.20 -16.02
CA ALA A 112 -23.37 -6.25 -14.67
C ALA A 112 -23.44 -4.88 -13.98
N SER A 113 -22.59 -3.94 -14.37
CA SER A 113 -22.51 -2.59 -13.78
C SER A 113 -23.23 -1.53 -14.62
N ALA A 114 -23.86 -1.92 -15.74
CA ALA A 114 -24.49 -0.98 -16.68
C ALA A 114 -25.66 -0.17 -16.08
N ALA A 115 -26.34 -0.73 -15.07
CA ALA A 115 -27.38 -0.02 -14.33
C ALA A 115 -26.82 0.93 -13.25
N GLY A 116 -25.50 1.08 -13.18
CA GLY A 116 -24.81 1.78 -12.11
C GLY A 116 -24.67 0.94 -10.84
N CYS A 117 -24.20 1.58 -9.79
CA CYS A 117 -23.94 0.95 -8.51
C CYS A 117 -25.18 0.94 -7.62
N ASN A 118 -25.63 -0.26 -7.22
CA ASN A 118 -26.80 -0.45 -6.36
C ASN A 118 -26.48 -0.42 -4.86
N VAL A 119 -25.23 -0.14 -4.49
CA VAL A 119 -24.84 0.00 -3.08
C VAL A 119 -24.63 1.47 -2.73
N ALA A 120 -25.16 1.87 -1.57
CA ALA A 120 -24.96 3.21 -1.05
C ALA A 120 -23.46 3.48 -0.90
N GLN A 121 -22.96 4.51 -1.58
CA GLN A 121 -21.58 4.94 -1.45
C GLN A 121 -21.38 5.66 -0.13
N LEU A 122 -20.33 5.28 0.59
CA LEU A 122 -19.79 6.14 1.64
C LEU A 122 -18.92 7.19 0.96
N PRO A 123 -19.17 8.48 1.18
CA PRO A 123 -18.30 9.51 0.65
C PRO A 123 -16.89 9.27 1.18
N TRP A 124 -15.92 9.28 0.27
CA TRP A 124 -14.51 9.23 0.64
C TRP A 124 -14.16 10.49 1.44
N GLN A 125 -13.31 10.35 2.45
CA GLN A 125 -12.79 11.47 3.22
C GLN A 125 -11.27 11.34 3.35
N PRO A 126 -10.54 12.47 3.31
CA PRO A 126 -9.11 12.48 3.54
C PRO A 126 -8.81 12.03 4.96
N ARG A 127 -7.67 11.37 5.09
CA ARG A 127 -7.13 10.91 6.36
C ARG A 127 -6.11 11.92 6.88
N GLU A 128 -6.01 12.05 8.18
CA GLU A 128 -4.97 12.86 8.85
C GLU A 128 -3.81 11.98 9.37
N ASP A 129 -4.00 10.66 9.34
CA ASP A 129 -3.07 9.65 9.80
C ASP A 129 -2.51 8.83 8.64
N VAL A 130 -1.32 8.26 8.85
CA VAL A 130 -0.72 7.31 7.90
C VAL A 130 -1.70 6.17 7.64
N LEU A 131 -1.89 5.78 6.38
CA LEU A 131 -2.83 4.75 5.97
C LEU A 131 -2.38 3.38 6.49
N GLU A 132 -3.32 2.66 7.10
CA GLU A 132 -3.19 1.26 7.55
C GLU A 132 -1.83 0.91 8.19
N PRO A 133 -1.34 1.69 9.18
CA PRO A 133 -0.02 1.48 9.72
C PRO A 133 -0.05 0.31 10.69
N THR A 134 0.89 -0.63 10.54
CA THR A 134 1.00 -1.79 11.41
C THR A 134 2.43 -1.98 11.91
N VAL A 135 2.54 -2.42 13.16
CA VAL A 135 3.80 -2.82 13.79
C VAL A 135 3.62 -4.18 14.45
N SER A 136 4.56 -5.08 14.20
CA SER A 136 4.72 -6.31 14.97
C SER A 136 6.14 -6.42 15.49
N VAL A 137 6.26 -6.80 16.77
CA VAL A 137 7.55 -6.93 17.46
C VAL A 137 7.73 -8.38 17.90
N SER A 138 8.93 -8.92 17.72
CA SER A 138 9.32 -10.27 18.15
C SER A 138 10.71 -10.26 18.77
N ALA A 139 11.00 -11.20 19.66
CA ALA A 139 12.35 -11.41 20.20
C ALA A 139 13.16 -12.32 19.26
N ILE A 140 14.39 -11.92 18.94
CA ILE A 140 15.31 -12.66 18.05
C ILE A 140 16.71 -12.67 18.68
N GLY A 141 17.11 -13.79 19.30
CA GLY A 141 18.49 -14.00 19.77
C GLY A 141 19.04 -12.87 20.66
N GLY A 142 18.24 -12.35 21.59
CA GLY A 142 18.61 -11.22 22.47
C GLY A 142 18.41 -9.82 21.86
N SER A 143 17.92 -9.75 20.62
CA SER A 143 17.48 -8.53 19.95
C SER A 143 15.96 -8.52 19.74
N LEU A 144 15.45 -7.41 19.22
CA LEU A 144 14.06 -7.24 18.82
C LEU A 144 13.99 -7.17 17.30
N GLY A 145 13.20 -8.06 16.69
CA GLY A 145 12.74 -7.92 15.32
C GLY A 145 11.48 -7.06 15.30
N ILE A 146 11.47 -6.03 14.46
CA ILE A 146 10.38 -5.08 14.33
C ILE A 146 10.00 -5.02 12.86
N ARG A 147 8.80 -5.49 12.55
CA ARG A 147 8.23 -5.44 11.20
C ARG A 147 7.19 -4.34 11.13
N LEU A 148 7.37 -3.44 10.17
CA LEU A 148 6.51 -2.29 9.91
C LEU A 148 5.80 -2.44 8.57
N ARG A 149 4.55 -1.99 8.47
CA ARG A 149 3.83 -1.82 7.19
C ARG A 149 3.02 -0.52 7.23
N ALA A 150 2.76 0.03 6.06
CA ALA A 150 1.79 1.08 5.83
C ALA A 150 1.09 0.85 4.48
N GLY A 151 -0.12 1.38 4.35
CA GLY A 151 -0.92 1.43 3.12
C GLY A 151 -0.45 2.49 2.12
N GLU A 152 0.69 3.12 2.36
CA GLU A 152 1.33 4.14 1.54
C GLU A 152 2.84 4.19 1.82
N ASP A 153 3.57 5.01 1.06
CA ASP A 153 4.97 5.30 1.32
C ASP A 153 5.09 6.20 2.56
N ALA A 154 6.00 5.82 3.47
CA ALA A 154 6.13 6.50 4.76
C ALA A 154 7.55 6.45 5.30
N ARG A 155 7.93 7.49 6.04
CA ARG A 155 9.15 7.51 6.85
C ARG A 155 8.80 7.10 8.26
N ALA A 156 9.58 6.20 8.83
CA ALA A 156 9.37 5.72 10.19
C ALA A 156 10.60 5.98 11.05
N VAL A 157 10.38 6.47 12.28
CA VAL A 157 11.38 6.49 13.35
C VAL A 157 10.93 5.49 14.41
N VAL A 158 11.68 4.40 14.52
CA VAL A 158 11.47 3.37 15.53
C VAL A 158 12.35 3.66 16.72
N CYS A 159 11.78 3.72 17.91
CA CYS A 159 12.54 3.84 19.14
C CYS A 159 12.22 2.69 20.09
N VAL A 160 13.26 2.15 20.70
CA VAL A 160 13.19 1.18 21.80
C VAL A 160 13.62 1.89 23.07
N THR A 161 12.77 1.84 24.08
CA THR A 161 13.04 2.41 25.41
C THR A 161 12.91 1.34 26.48
N PRO A 162 13.83 1.28 27.47
CA PRO A 162 13.59 0.49 28.68
C PRO A 162 12.29 0.91 29.34
N ARG A 163 11.47 -0.05 29.78
CA ARG A 163 10.25 0.28 30.53
C ARG A 163 10.66 0.72 31.94
N ALA A 164 10.36 1.97 32.29
CA ALA A 164 10.67 2.50 33.62
C ALA A 164 9.88 1.77 34.72
N SER A 165 10.53 1.46 35.83
CA SER A 165 9.93 0.75 36.98
C SER A 165 9.11 1.63 37.93
N GLY A 166 8.89 2.93 37.63
CA GLY A 166 8.34 3.89 38.61
C GLY A 166 7.24 4.82 38.06
N ARG A 167 6.13 4.91 38.81
CA ARG A 167 5.00 5.85 38.62
C ARG A 167 5.46 7.29 38.90
N GLY A 168 5.80 8.06 37.87
CA GLY A 168 6.09 9.50 38.02
C GLY A 168 5.75 10.27 36.76
N VAL A 169 4.77 11.17 36.85
CA VAL A 169 4.22 12.00 35.75
C VAL A 169 5.26 12.92 35.08
N LEU A 170 6.46 13.07 35.67
CA LEU A 170 7.55 13.91 35.16
C LEU A 170 8.62 13.17 34.32
N ALA A 171 8.53 11.84 34.18
CA ALA A 171 9.57 11.03 33.51
C ALA A 171 9.63 11.21 31.98
N TRP A 172 8.56 11.66 31.33
CA TRP A 172 8.51 11.79 29.87
C TRP A 172 9.25 13.03 29.32
N LEU A 173 9.57 14.01 30.18
CA LEU A 173 10.33 15.22 29.82
C LEU A 173 11.85 15.00 29.88
N ALA A 174 12.33 13.92 30.51
CA ALA A 174 13.75 13.61 30.60
C ALA A 174 14.23 12.84 29.36
N ARG A 175 15.48 13.08 28.92
CA ARG A 175 16.19 12.16 28.00
C ARG A 175 16.19 10.78 28.65
N VAL A 176 15.36 9.86 28.17
CA VAL A 176 15.29 8.49 28.69
C VAL A 176 16.63 7.81 28.43
N PRO A 177 17.44 7.53 29.47
CA PRO A 177 18.71 6.84 29.30
C PRO A 177 18.43 5.46 28.67
N GLY A 178 19.21 5.10 27.65
CA GLY A 178 19.04 3.83 26.94
C GLY A 178 17.97 3.83 25.83
N ARG A 179 17.32 4.97 25.53
CA ARG A 179 16.52 5.11 24.30
C ARG A 179 17.42 4.93 23.08
N ARG A 180 17.06 3.99 22.21
CA ARG A 180 17.71 3.78 20.91
C ARG A 180 16.69 4.02 19.82
N CYS A 181 17.02 4.85 18.84
CA CYS A 181 16.14 5.10 17.71
C CYS A 181 16.84 4.80 16.39
N GLN A 182 16.06 4.32 15.41
CA GLN A 182 16.50 4.05 14.06
C GLN A 182 15.44 4.55 13.07
N ALA A 183 15.87 5.26 12.03
CA ALA A 183 15.00 5.68 10.95
C ALA A 183 14.98 4.63 9.83
N THR A 184 13.84 4.49 9.15
CA THR A 184 13.69 3.68 7.95
C THR A 184 12.62 4.27 7.02
N SER A 185 12.51 3.75 5.81
CA SER A 185 11.45 4.08 4.85
C SER A 185 10.66 2.83 4.48
N LEU A 186 9.34 3.00 4.33
CA LEU A 186 8.40 2.05 3.76
C LEU A 186 8.13 2.50 2.33
N ILE A 187 8.44 1.65 1.35
CA ILE A 187 8.31 1.98 -0.08
C ILE A 187 7.49 0.89 -0.77
N GLY A 188 6.50 1.29 -1.57
CA GLY A 188 5.72 0.42 -2.44
C GLY A 188 4.90 -0.62 -1.70
N LEU A 189 4.32 -0.26 -0.55
CA LEU A 189 3.54 -1.14 0.35
C LEU A 189 4.32 -2.33 0.92
N ARG A 190 5.65 -2.36 0.74
CA ARG A 190 6.50 -3.45 1.23
C ARG A 190 6.75 -3.30 2.72
N PRO A 191 6.72 -4.40 3.49
CA PRO A 191 7.12 -4.35 4.88
C PRO A 191 8.59 -3.93 5.02
N ALA A 192 8.90 -3.17 6.06
CA ALA A 192 10.28 -2.95 6.50
C ALA A 192 10.55 -3.79 7.75
N ASP A 193 11.63 -4.57 7.71
CA ASP A 193 12.11 -5.36 8.83
C ASP A 193 13.34 -4.69 9.45
N ILE A 194 13.28 -4.41 10.75
CA ILE A 194 14.35 -3.78 11.51
C ILE A 194 14.74 -4.70 12.66
N THR A 195 16.04 -4.90 12.87
CA THR A 195 16.56 -5.55 14.07
C THR A 195 17.21 -4.51 14.97
N MET A 196 16.75 -4.42 16.21
CA MET A 196 17.31 -3.50 17.21
C MET A 196 17.78 -4.29 18.43
N SER A 197 18.97 -3.97 18.95
CA SER A 197 19.43 -4.56 20.20
C SER A 197 18.51 -4.14 21.35
N ALA A 198 18.08 -5.11 22.16
CA ALA A 198 17.40 -4.80 23.41
C ALA A 198 18.37 -4.03 24.34
N PRO A 199 17.93 -3.01 25.09
CA PRO A 199 18.73 -2.40 26.14
C PRO A 199 19.24 -3.47 27.13
N THR A 200 20.42 -3.25 27.71
CA THR A 200 21.09 -4.24 28.58
C THR A 200 20.46 -4.38 29.97
N ASP A 201 19.51 -3.50 30.34
CA ASP A 201 18.81 -3.50 31.64
C ASP A 201 17.29 -3.64 31.46
N THR A 202 16.87 -4.78 30.91
CA THR A 202 15.47 -5.05 30.48
C THR A 202 14.71 -5.96 31.43
N ARG A 203 15.04 -5.99 32.72
CA ARG A 203 14.30 -6.81 33.71
C ARG A 203 12.79 -6.55 33.75
N ASN A 204 12.32 -5.41 33.21
CA ASN A 204 10.92 -5.00 33.14
C ASN A 204 10.35 -4.94 31.70
N GLY A 205 11.08 -5.51 30.73
CA GLY A 205 10.76 -5.42 29.30
C GLY A 205 11.10 -4.07 28.67
N VAL A 206 10.69 -3.90 27.41
CA VAL A 206 10.86 -2.66 26.64
C VAL A 206 9.54 -2.16 26.09
N ASP A 207 9.50 -0.86 25.83
CA ASP A 207 8.49 -0.24 24.97
C ASP A 207 9.10 0.07 23.61
N VAL A 208 8.40 -0.35 22.56
CA VAL A 208 8.71 0.02 21.17
C VAL A 208 7.71 1.10 20.74
N THR A 209 8.22 2.26 20.32
CA THR A 209 7.41 3.34 19.74
C THR A 209 7.80 3.53 18.30
N VAL A 210 6.82 3.63 17.41
CA VAL A 210 7.03 3.88 15.97
C VAL A 210 6.29 5.15 15.60
N ASP A 211 7.02 6.14 15.15
CA ASP A 211 6.49 7.40 14.63
C ASP A 211 6.59 7.34 13.10
N LEU A 212 5.44 7.19 12.43
CA LEU A 212 5.33 7.19 10.99
C LEU A 212 4.86 8.55 10.49
N ALA A 213 5.43 9.03 9.40
CA ALA A 213 4.95 10.19 8.64
C ALA A 213 4.78 9.79 7.17
N ALA A 214 3.63 10.12 6.58
CA ALA A 214 3.38 9.87 5.16
C ALA A 214 4.41 10.62 4.31
N GLU A 215 4.93 9.99 3.25
CA GLU A 215 5.94 10.63 2.41
C GLU A 215 5.34 11.76 1.55
N SER A 216 4.10 11.59 1.09
CA SER A 216 3.34 12.60 0.33
C SER A 216 3.04 13.86 1.15
N ASN A 217 2.83 13.70 2.45
CA ASN A 217 2.47 14.78 3.36
C ASN A 217 2.98 14.49 4.79
N PRO A 218 4.17 15.01 5.18
CA PRO A 218 4.76 14.73 6.49
C PRO A 218 3.97 15.25 7.70
N SER A 219 2.91 16.05 7.48
CA SER A 219 1.99 16.45 8.55
C SER A 219 1.06 15.30 8.97
N ARG A 220 0.77 14.35 8.06
CA ARG A 220 0.03 13.13 8.35
C ARG A 220 0.92 12.14 9.10
N ARG A 221 0.65 11.95 10.40
CA ARG A 221 1.51 11.15 11.28
C ARG A 221 0.72 10.14 12.08
N THR A 222 1.35 8.99 12.33
CA THR A 222 0.80 7.96 13.21
C THR A 222 1.86 7.51 14.21
N LEU A 223 1.54 7.62 15.51
CA LEU A 223 2.38 7.10 16.58
C LEU A 223 1.81 5.76 17.08
N LEU A 224 2.54 4.67 16.82
CA LEU A 224 2.23 3.35 17.34
C LEU A 224 3.09 3.06 18.57
N ARG A 225 2.50 2.37 19.56
CA ARG A 225 3.21 1.86 20.72
C ARG A 225 2.95 0.38 20.89
N HIS A 226 4.02 -0.40 21.06
CA HIS A 226 3.93 -1.84 21.27
C HIS A 226 4.67 -2.20 22.57
N PRO A 227 3.95 -2.61 23.62
CA PRO A 227 4.56 -3.13 24.82
C PRO A 227 5.07 -4.54 24.56
N THR A 228 6.35 -4.82 24.85
CA THR A 228 6.82 -6.22 24.86
C THR A 228 6.46 -6.89 26.19
N PRO A 229 6.12 -8.20 26.18
CA PRO A 229 6.05 -9.00 27.41
C PRO A 229 7.43 -8.99 28.10
N GLY A 230 7.43 -8.86 29.43
CA GLY A 230 8.62 -8.96 30.26
C GLY A 230 9.01 -10.40 30.55
#